data_AF-A0A9Q1CRC3-F1
#
_entry.id   AF-A0A9Q1CRC3-F1
#
_cell.length_a   1.000
_cell.length_b   1.000
_cell.length_c   1.000
_cell.angle_alpha   90.00
_cell.angle_beta   90.00
_cell.angle_gamma   90.00
#
_symmetry.space_group_name_H-M   'P 1'
#
loop_
_entity.id
_entity.type
_entity.pdbx_description
1 polymer ?
#
loop_
_entity_poly.entity_id
_entity_poly.type
_entity_poly.pdbx_seq_one_letter_code
_entity_poly.pdbx_strand_id
1 'polypeptide(L)'
;MYAEEDNHLGENRDSFLIHYETAKRPETSARPVVTECHDESYQERKTWGTRHKEGRAHTYGVPKSALQRRIKKGVINMPASRAPVFTKDEEALLHDHVLEMDKMGFGLTIDDVCRTAFEMAEEGKIPHRFNKEKKRAGYDW
;
A
#
# COMPACT_ATOMS: atom_id res chain seq x y z
N MET A 1 78.25 -28.05 45.03
CA MET A 1 77.82 -28.63 46.31
C MET A 1 76.53 -27.94 46.71
N TYR A 2 75.45 -28.72 46.75
CA TYR A 2 74.11 -28.50 47.31
C TYR A 2 73.26 -27.37 46.67
N ALA A 3 72.09 -27.60 46.04
CA ALA A 3 70.87 -28.36 46.45
C ALA A 3 70.33 -27.80 47.79
N GLU A 4 69.05 -27.54 48.06
CA GLU A 4 67.72 -27.79 47.49
C GLU A 4 66.76 -26.84 48.26
N GLU A 5 65.63 -26.48 47.64
CA GLU A 5 64.24 -26.47 48.15
C GLU A 5 63.95 -25.83 49.53
N ASP A 6 62.97 -24.93 49.69
CA ASP A 6 61.54 -25.21 49.59
C ASP A 6 60.73 -23.93 49.29
N ASN A 7 60.00 -23.90 48.17
CA ASN A 7 58.85 -23.00 48.02
C ASN A 7 57.60 -23.85 47.74
N HIS A 8 56.63 -23.66 48.61
CA HIS A 8 55.53 -24.54 48.92
C HIS A 8 54.57 -24.72 47.71
N LEU A 9 54.31 -25.99 47.37
CA LEU A 9 53.04 -26.61 46.93
C LEU A 9 51.93 -25.63 46.46
N GLY A 10 51.32 -25.77 45.29
CA GLY A 10 51.26 -26.89 44.38
C GLY A 10 50.37 -26.55 43.18
N GLU A 11 50.50 -27.39 42.17
CA GLU A 11 49.88 -27.35 40.85
C GLU A 11 48.35 -27.23 40.90
N ASN A 12 47.77 -26.47 39.98
CA ASN A 12 46.99 -27.09 38.90
C ASN A 12 46.62 -26.05 37.85
N ARG A 13 47.20 -26.26 36.65
CA ARG A 13 46.61 -25.80 35.41
C ARG A 13 45.39 -26.68 35.20
N ASP A 14 44.19 -26.13 35.23
CA ASP A 14 43.10 -26.70 34.44
C ASP A 14 41.89 -25.77 34.35
N SER A 15 41.50 -25.54 33.09
CA SER A 15 40.13 -25.34 32.62
C SER A 15 39.24 -24.36 33.38
N PHE A 16 39.25 -23.09 32.94
CA PHE A 16 38.01 -22.30 32.91
C PHE A 16 37.13 -22.80 31.75
N LEU A 17 36.58 -24.01 31.91
CA LEU A 17 35.48 -24.53 31.10
C LEU A 17 34.19 -24.02 31.72
N ILE A 18 33.53 -23.12 31.00
CA ILE A 18 32.20 -22.64 31.32
C ILE A 18 31.27 -23.85 31.13
N HIS A 19 30.89 -24.51 32.22
CA HIS A 19 29.88 -25.54 32.18
C HIS A 19 28.55 -24.91 31.72
N TYR A 20 28.14 -25.22 30.49
CA TYR A 20 26.76 -25.02 30.06
C TYR A 20 25.93 -26.09 30.77
N GLU A 21 25.22 -25.70 31.83
CA GLU A 21 24.25 -26.59 32.42
C GLU A 21 23.01 -26.57 31.52
N THR A 22 22.81 -27.65 30.75
CA THR A 22 21.61 -27.88 29.96
C THR A 22 20.42 -28.03 30.90
N ALA A 23 19.75 -26.91 31.21
CA ALA A 23 18.48 -26.92 31.92
C ALA A 23 17.47 -27.74 31.12
N LYS A 24 17.13 -28.93 31.63
CA LYS A 24 16.07 -29.79 31.11
C LYS A 24 14.79 -28.97 31.01
N ARG A 25 14.18 -28.96 29.81
CA ARG A 25 12.84 -28.43 29.56
C ARG A 25 11.87 -29.15 30.51
N PRO A 26 11.15 -28.47 31.42
CA PRO A 26 10.20 -29.15 32.28
C PRO A 26 9.05 -29.70 31.42
N GLU A 27 8.77 -30.98 31.63
CA GLU A 27 7.73 -31.72 30.93
C GLU A 27 6.34 -31.16 31.25
N THR A 28 5.50 -31.20 30.22
CA THR A 28 4.12 -30.71 30.22
C THR A 28 3.28 -31.35 31.32
N SER A 29 2.83 -30.56 32.29
CA SER A 29 1.56 -30.82 32.98
C SER A 29 0.88 -29.51 33.37
N ALA A 30 -0.41 -29.42 33.01
CA ALA A 30 -1.42 -28.41 33.36
C ALA A 30 -1.12 -26.93 33.05
N ARG A 31 -1.90 -26.34 32.13
CA ARG A 31 -2.03 -24.87 32.01
C ARG A 31 -2.73 -24.34 33.26
N PRO A 32 -2.23 -23.29 33.93
CA PRO A 32 -2.96 -22.67 35.03
C PRO A 32 -4.22 -22.00 34.49
N VAL A 33 -5.37 -22.30 35.10
CA VAL A 33 -6.60 -21.53 34.92
C VAL A 33 -6.38 -20.17 35.56
N VAL A 34 -6.13 -19.15 34.73
CA VAL A 34 -6.02 -17.77 35.20
C VAL A 34 -7.41 -17.28 35.60
N THR A 35 -7.66 -17.22 36.91
CA THR A 35 -8.72 -16.40 37.50
C THR A 35 -8.36 -14.92 37.34
N GLU A 36 -9.38 -14.13 37.00
CA GLU A 36 -9.39 -12.72 36.65
C GLU A 36 -8.28 -11.86 37.30
N CYS A 37 -7.37 -11.34 36.49
CA CYS A 37 -6.66 -10.10 36.77
C CYS A 37 -7.10 -9.10 35.71
N HIS A 38 -7.85 -8.08 36.13
CA HIS A 38 -8.08 -6.86 35.36
C HIS A 38 -6.74 -6.13 35.22
N ASP A 39 -5.95 -6.57 34.25
CA ASP A 39 -4.62 -6.04 33.98
C ASP A 39 -4.77 -4.91 32.94
N GLU A 40 -4.59 -3.66 33.36
CA GLU A 40 -4.57 -2.47 32.50
C GLU A 40 -3.57 -2.64 31.32
N SER A 41 -2.58 -3.52 31.47
CA SER A 41 -1.63 -3.89 30.40
C SER A 41 -2.26 -4.64 29.21
N TYR A 42 -3.47 -5.18 29.37
CA TYR A 42 -4.21 -5.83 28.28
C TYR A 42 -4.90 -4.79 27.37
N GLN A 43 -5.32 -3.66 27.93
CA GLN A 43 -5.80 -2.54 27.14
C GLN A 43 -4.64 -1.84 26.43
N GLU A 44 -3.50 -1.66 27.11
CA GLU A 44 -2.32 -1.01 26.52
C GLU A 44 -1.73 -1.80 25.34
N ARG A 45 -1.71 -3.14 25.39
CA ARG A 45 -1.21 -3.98 24.28
C ARG A 45 -2.00 -3.87 22.98
N LYS A 46 -3.29 -3.53 23.04
CA LYS A 46 -4.08 -3.28 21.82
C LYS A 46 -3.76 -1.95 21.14
N THR A 47 -3.11 -1.02 21.84
CA THR A 47 -2.88 0.36 21.35
C THR A 47 -1.60 0.53 20.52
N TRP A 48 -0.59 -0.34 20.68
CA TRP A 48 0.71 -0.17 19.99
C TRP A 48 0.80 -0.84 18.61
N GLY A 49 0.09 -1.95 18.36
CA GLY A 49 0.07 -2.60 17.03
C GLY A 49 -0.99 -2.03 16.07
N THR A 50 -2.05 -1.45 16.62
CA THR A 50 -3.24 -1.04 15.85
C THR A 50 -3.16 0.42 15.40
N ARG A 51 -2.59 1.32 16.20
CA ARG A 51 -2.67 2.80 16.03
C ARG A 51 -1.96 3.38 14.80
N HIS A 52 -1.11 2.62 14.11
CA HIS A 52 -0.31 3.14 12.98
C HIS A 52 -1.04 3.19 11.63
N LYS A 53 -2.23 2.58 11.51
CA LYS A 53 -3.05 2.62 10.29
C LYS A 53 -4.16 3.67 10.37
N GLU A 54 -4.80 3.84 11.54
CA GLU A 54 -5.79 4.90 11.77
C GLU A 54 -5.17 6.30 11.79
N GLY A 55 -4.00 6.47 12.42
CA GLY A 55 -3.42 7.81 12.65
C GLY A 55 -3.15 8.60 11.36
N ARG A 56 -2.79 7.92 10.27
CA ARG A 56 -2.56 8.56 8.96
C ARG A 56 -3.84 8.85 8.18
N ALA A 57 -4.93 8.13 8.44
CA ALA A 57 -6.22 8.38 7.76
C ALA A 57 -6.82 9.72 8.21
N HIS A 58 -6.79 9.98 9.53
CA HIS A 58 -7.29 11.22 10.12
C HIS A 58 -6.48 12.45 9.70
N THR A 59 -5.16 12.36 9.56
CA THR A 59 -4.31 13.49 9.15
C THR A 59 -4.60 13.98 7.74
N TYR A 60 -5.03 13.09 6.84
CA TYR A 60 -5.34 13.42 5.45
C TYR A 60 -6.85 13.55 5.17
N GLY A 61 -7.72 13.35 6.17
CA GLY A 61 -9.18 13.36 5.98
C GLY A 61 -9.69 12.28 5.03
N VAL A 62 -8.92 11.20 4.81
CA VAL A 62 -9.28 10.11 3.89
C VAL A 62 -9.75 8.89 4.68
N PRO A 63 -10.87 8.25 4.33
CA PRO A 63 -11.32 7.04 5.02
C PRO A 63 -10.24 5.95 5.04
N LYS A 64 -10.07 5.26 6.18
CA LYS A 64 -9.12 4.15 6.35
C LYS A 64 -9.26 3.08 5.27
N SER A 65 -10.50 2.78 4.87
CA SER A 65 -10.82 1.82 3.81
C SER A 65 -10.23 2.21 2.45
N ALA A 66 -10.17 3.51 2.12
CA ALA A 66 -9.58 4.01 0.89
C ALA A 66 -8.05 3.84 0.88
N LEU A 67 -7.38 4.10 2.01
CA LEU A 67 -5.94 3.84 2.17
C LEU A 67 -5.63 2.34 2.07
N GLN A 68 -6.40 1.50 2.76
CA GLN A 68 -6.25 0.04 2.68
C GLN A 68 -6.44 -0.49 1.25
N ARG A 69 -7.46 0.02 0.53
CA ARG A 69 -7.70 -0.31 -0.87
C ARG A 69 -6.49 0.04 -1.75
N ARG A 70 -5.90 1.22 -1.55
CA ARG A 70 -4.72 1.67 -2.32
C ARG A 70 -3.47 0.84 -1.99
N ILE A 71 -3.21 0.56 -0.70
CA ILE A 71 -2.10 -0.29 -0.26
C ILE A 71 -2.21 -1.70 -0.84
N LYS A 72 -3.40 -2.31 -0.78
CA LYS A 72 -3.64 -3.65 -1.35
C LYS A 72 -3.42 -3.70 -2.87
N LYS A 73 -3.77 -2.62 -3.58
CA LYS A 73 -3.50 -2.51 -5.02
C LYS A 73 -2.02 -2.34 -5.35
N GLY A 74 -1.18 -1.89 -4.40
CA GLY A 74 0.26 -1.75 -4.60
C GLY A 74 0.70 -0.61 -5.54
N VAL A 75 -0.25 0.19 -6.06
CA VAL A 75 0.05 1.30 -6.97
C VAL A 75 0.07 2.62 -6.20
N ILE A 76 1.27 3.18 -6.04
CA ILE A 76 1.54 4.36 -5.21
C ILE A 76 0.95 5.63 -5.82
N ASN A 77 0.90 5.70 -7.16
CA ASN A 77 0.51 6.89 -7.91
C ASN A 77 -0.66 6.63 -8.89
N MET A 78 -1.71 5.98 -8.39
CA MET A 78 -2.93 5.76 -9.19
C MET A 78 -3.81 7.02 -9.15
N PRO A 79 -4.20 7.59 -10.31
CA PRO A 79 -5.13 8.70 -10.35
C PRO A 79 -6.44 8.33 -9.65
N ALA A 80 -7.07 9.31 -9.01
CA ALA A 80 -8.36 9.10 -8.34
C ALA A 80 -9.49 8.86 -9.35
N SER A 81 -9.36 9.43 -10.54
CA SER A 81 -10.30 9.34 -11.65
C SER A 81 -9.98 8.18 -12.60
N ARG A 82 -10.90 7.94 -13.53
CA ARG A 82 -10.70 7.00 -14.64
C ARG A 82 -9.58 7.52 -15.55
N ALA A 83 -8.83 6.61 -16.15
CA ALA A 83 -7.87 6.98 -17.18
C ALA A 83 -8.62 7.66 -18.35
N PRO A 84 -8.05 8.76 -18.90
CA PRO A 84 -8.61 9.43 -20.06
C PRO A 84 -8.59 8.49 -21.27
N VAL A 85 -9.49 8.74 -22.23
CA VAL A 85 -9.60 7.94 -23.46
C VAL A 85 -8.57 8.39 -24.47
N PHE A 86 -8.39 9.71 -24.60
CA PHE A 86 -7.46 10.33 -25.52
C PHE A 86 -6.20 10.79 -24.80
N THR A 87 -5.13 10.91 -25.58
CA THR A 87 -3.93 11.64 -25.19
C THR A 87 -4.17 13.15 -25.30
N LYS A 88 -3.31 13.94 -24.66
CA LYS A 88 -3.44 15.41 -24.69
C LYS A 88 -3.41 15.98 -26.10
N ASP A 89 -2.64 15.38 -27.00
CA ASP A 89 -2.48 15.84 -28.37
C ASP A 89 -3.76 15.54 -29.20
N GLU A 90 -4.39 14.39 -28.96
CA GLU A 90 -5.67 14.02 -29.59
C GLU A 90 -6.83 14.88 -29.06
N GLU A 91 -6.84 15.19 -27.75
CA GLU A 91 -7.82 16.12 -27.17
C GLU A 91 -7.65 17.53 -27.74
N ALA A 92 -6.41 17.98 -27.97
CA ALA A 92 -6.13 19.26 -28.61
C ALA A 92 -6.67 19.31 -30.05
N LEU A 93 -6.53 18.23 -30.82
CA LEU A 93 -7.09 18.13 -32.17
C LEU A 93 -8.62 18.32 -32.16
N LEU A 94 -9.30 17.63 -31.24
CA LEU A 94 -10.75 17.74 -31.10
C LEU A 94 -11.18 19.15 -30.68
N HIS A 95 -10.45 19.76 -29.73
CA HIS A 95 -10.67 21.13 -29.29
C HIS A 95 -10.54 22.13 -30.45
N ASP A 96 -9.47 22.01 -31.24
CA ASP A 96 -9.22 22.92 -32.35
C ASP A 96 -10.27 22.79 -33.44
N HIS A 97 -10.75 21.56 -33.71
CA HIS A 97 -11.87 21.32 -34.61
C HIS A 97 -13.15 22.04 -34.14
N VAL A 98 -13.48 21.96 -32.85
CA VAL A 98 -14.67 22.65 -32.30
C VAL A 98 -14.53 24.17 -32.45
N LEU A 99 -13.35 24.72 -32.18
CA LEU A 99 -13.10 26.15 -32.35
C LEU A 99 -13.16 26.60 -33.81
N GLU A 100 -12.69 25.77 -34.74
CA GLU A 100 -12.76 26.07 -36.17
C GLU A 100 -14.21 26.08 -36.66
N MET A 101 -15.02 25.10 -36.25
CA MET A 101 -16.44 25.06 -36.60
C MET A 101 -17.20 26.26 -36.04
N ASP A 102 -16.90 26.68 -34.82
CA ASP A 102 -17.49 27.88 -34.22
C ASP A 102 -17.13 29.15 -35.03
N LYS A 103 -15.86 29.30 -35.44
CA LYS A 103 -15.41 30.42 -36.30
C LYS A 103 -16.08 30.44 -37.66
N MET A 104 -16.39 29.27 -38.22
CA MET A 104 -17.11 29.14 -39.49
C MET A 104 -18.62 29.40 -39.35
N GLY A 105 -19.12 29.59 -38.12
CA GLY A 105 -20.53 29.83 -37.84
C GLY A 105 -21.36 28.55 -37.68
N PHE A 106 -20.70 27.40 -37.55
CA PHE A 106 -21.36 26.13 -37.23
C PHE A 106 -21.29 25.90 -35.71
N GLY A 107 -22.36 26.26 -35.01
CA GLY A 107 -22.51 25.91 -33.60
C GLY A 107 -22.67 24.40 -33.44
N LEU A 108 -21.66 23.73 -32.89
CA LEU A 108 -21.74 22.30 -32.57
C LEU A 108 -22.49 22.11 -31.25
N THR A 109 -23.42 21.15 -31.24
CA THR A 109 -24.04 20.71 -29.99
C THR A 109 -23.12 19.73 -29.25
N ILE A 110 -23.36 19.53 -27.96
CA ILE A 110 -22.61 18.55 -27.17
C ILE A 110 -22.75 17.15 -27.78
N ASP A 111 -23.92 16.80 -28.29
CA ASP A 111 -24.15 15.50 -28.96
C ASP A 111 -23.28 15.34 -30.22
N ASP A 112 -23.05 16.43 -30.96
CA ASP A 112 -22.18 16.41 -32.14
C ASP A 112 -20.72 16.20 -31.73
N VAL A 113 -20.24 16.91 -30.70
CA VAL A 113 -18.88 16.72 -30.17
C VAL A 113 -18.68 15.29 -29.66
N CYS A 114 -19.65 14.74 -28.94
CA CYS A 114 -19.60 13.35 -28.46
C CYS A 114 -19.62 12.33 -29.61
N ARG A 115 -20.26 12.64 -30.74
CA ARG A 115 -20.26 11.78 -31.94
C ARG A 115 -18.92 11.85 -32.66
N THR A 116 -18.38 13.06 -32.88
CA THR A 116 -17.05 13.25 -33.47
C THR A 116 -15.96 12.58 -32.64
N ALA A 117 -16.04 12.66 -31.30
CA ALA A 117 -15.13 11.94 -30.42
C ALA A 117 -15.23 10.41 -30.59
N PHE A 118 -16.44 9.86 -30.74
CA PHE A 118 -16.60 8.43 -31.00
C PHE A 118 -15.99 8.02 -32.33
N GLU A 119 -16.24 8.79 -33.39
CA GLU A 119 -15.67 8.57 -34.73
C GLU A 119 -14.15 8.62 -34.69
N MET A 120 -13.56 9.65 -34.08
CA MET A 120 -12.11 9.79 -33.91
C MET A 120 -11.50 8.59 -33.16
N ALA A 121 -12.19 8.06 -32.15
CA ALA A 121 -11.71 6.91 -31.39
C ALA A 121 -11.77 5.59 -32.18
N GLU A 122 -12.84 5.36 -32.95
CA GLU A 122 -12.97 4.17 -33.80
C GLU A 122 -11.99 4.23 -35.00
N GLU A 123 -11.80 5.41 -35.61
CA GLU A 123 -10.83 5.63 -36.69
C GLU A 123 -9.39 5.45 -36.22
N GLY A 124 -9.05 6.04 -35.06
CA GLY A 124 -7.76 5.87 -34.40
C GLY A 124 -7.55 4.48 -33.81
N LYS A 125 -8.56 3.59 -33.85
CA LYS A 125 -8.58 2.26 -33.21
C LYS A 125 -8.17 2.30 -31.74
N ILE A 126 -8.55 3.38 -31.06
CA ILE A 126 -8.21 3.63 -29.66
C ILE A 126 -9.17 2.80 -28.79
N PRO A 127 -8.68 2.02 -27.81
CA PRO A 127 -9.57 1.28 -26.92
C PRO A 127 -10.42 2.23 -26.06
N HIS A 128 -11.71 2.33 -26.35
CA HIS A 128 -12.63 3.24 -25.65
C HIS A 128 -13.83 2.50 -25.02
N ARG A 129 -14.47 3.18 -24.05
CA ARG A 129 -15.68 2.71 -23.36
C ARG A 129 -16.97 3.37 -23.87
N PHE A 130 -16.89 4.10 -24.99
CA PHE A 130 -18.04 4.75 -25.58
C PHE A 130 -19.11 3.75 -26.02
N ASN A 131 -20.35 4.24 -26.09
CA ASN A 131 -21.48 3.40 -26.44
C ASN A 131 -21.47 3.14 -27.96
N LYS A 132 -21.19 1.89 -28.34
CA LYS A 132 -21.13 1.47 -29.75
C LYS A 132 -22.50 1.35 -30.42
N GLU A 133 -23.57 1.12 -29.66
CA GLU A 133 -24.94 1.07 -30.20
C GLU A 133 -25.42 2.47 -30.59
N LYS A 134 -25.19 3.45 -29.70
CA LYS A 134 -25.55 4.85 -29.92
C LYS A 134 -24.49 5.63 -30.72
N LYS A 135 -23.32 5.03 -30.97
CA LYS A 135 -22.18 5.62 -31.68
C LYS A 135 -21.80 7.02 -31.18
N ARG A 136 -21.71 7.16 -29.86
CA ARG A 136 -21.35 8.44 -29.22
C ARG A 136 -20.69 8.26 -27.86
N ALA A 137 -19.91 9.25 -27.46
CA ALA A 137 -19.41 9.39 -26.10
C ALA A 137 -20.55 9.67 -25.09
N GLY A 138 -20.26 9.47 -23.80
CA GLY A 138 -21.18 9.82 -22.73
C GLY A 138 -21.18 11.33 -22.47
N TYR A 139 -22.19 11.84 -21.77
CA TYR A 139 -22.27 13.26 -21.41
C TYR A 139 -21.15 13.69 -20.44
N ASP A 140 -20.79 12.82 -19.48
CA ASP A 140 -19.73 13.06 -18.49
C ASP A 140 -18.32 12.78 -19.04
N TRP A 141 -18.21 12.40 -20.31
CA TRP A 141 -16.91 12.25 -20.97
C TRP A 141 -16.44 13.62 -21.43
#